data_AF-A0A2E8VTJ8-F1
#
_entry.id   AF-A0A2E8VTJ8-F1
#
_cell.length_a   1.000
_cell.length_b   1.000
_cell.length_c   1.000
_cell.angle_alpha   90.00
_cell.angle_beta   90.00
_cell.angle_gamma   90.00
#
_symmetry.space_group_name_H-M   'P 1'
#
loop_
_entity.id
_entity.type
_entity.pdbx_description
1 polymer ?
#
loop_
_entity_poly.entity_id
_entity_poly.type
_entity_poly.pdbx_seq_one_letter_code
_entity_poly.pdbx_strand_id
1 'polypeptide(L)'
;MLFCPLTRSELERANDITQAQLHILLLDCSDRTRRERLEGRNWATVRIDEACEDARELRETVDFRLSTDEHPPSQLAREIVNWMRTTLP
;
A
#
# COMPACT_ATOMS: atom_id res chain seq x y z
N MET A 1 -12.92 -1.29 9.65
CA MET A 1 -11.72 -1.98 9.13
C MET A 1 -11.63 -1.67 7.65
N LEU A 2 -10.53 -1.06 7.19
CA LEU A 2 -10.20 -0.99 5.76
C LEU A 2 -9.58 -2.33 5.36
N PHE A 3 -10.22 -3.06 4.43
CA PHE A 3 -9.82 -4.42 4.05
C PHE A 3 -9.01 -4.51 2.75
N CYS A 4 -8.84 -3.39 2.04
CA CYS A 4 -7.94 -3.26 0.90
C CYS A 4 -7.23 -1.91 0.99
N PRO A 5 -6.01 -1.78 0.44
CA PRO A 5 -5.50 -0.45 0.17
C PRO A 5 -6.48 0.23 -0.79
N LEU A 6 -6.92 1.44 -0.43
CA LEU A 6 -7.80 2.21 -1.31
C LEU A 6 -7.04 2.53 -2.59
N THR A 7 -7.63 2.21 -3.74
CA THR A 7 -7.17 2.68 -5.05
C THR A 7 -7.10 4.20 -5.08
N ARG A 8 -6.35 4.78 -6.03
CA ARG A 8 -6.32 6.24 -6.22
C ARG A 8 -7.73 6.83 -6.34
N SER A 9 -8.60 6.21 -7.14
CA SER A 9 -9.99 6.65 -7.31
C SER A 9 -10.78 6.66 -6.00
N GLU A 10 -10.52 5.70 -5.10
CA GLU A 10 -11.13 5.67 -3.78
C GLU A 10 -10.57 6.75 -2.84
N LEU A 11 -9.26 7.02 -2.93
CA LEU A 11 -8.62 8.09 -2.18
C LEU A 11 -9.08 9.48 -2.64
N GLU A 12 -9.21 9.69 -3.95
CA GLU A 12 -9.75 10.93 -4.53
C GLU A 12 -11.18 11.17 -4.07
N ARG A 13 -12.06 10.16 -4.15
CA ARG A 13 -13.44 10.24 -3.61
C ARG A 13 -13.47 10.56 -2.12
N ALA A 14 -12.57 9.97 -1.33
CA ALA A 14 -12.50 10.27 0.10
C ALA A 14 -11.98 11.70 0.36
N ASN A 15 -11.09 12.20 -0.50
CA ASN A 15 -10.55 13.54 -0.38
C ASN A 15 -11.58 14.62 -0.74
N ASP A 16 -12.43 14.39 -1.74
CA ASP A 16 -13.52 15.31 -2.08
C ASP A 16 -14.41 15.63 -0.87
N ILE A 17 -14.58 14.65 0.02
CA ILE A 17 -15.36 14.78 1.26
C ILE A 17 -14.59 15.53 2.35
N THR A 18 -13.29 15.27 2.50
CA THR A 18 -12.50 15.75 3.65
C THR A 18 -11.74 17.04 3.41
N GLN A 19 -11.47 17.40 2.14
CA GLN A 19 -10.64 18.54 1.74
C GLN A 19 -9.25 18.56 2.40
N ALA A 20 -8.72 17.37 2.76
CA ALA A 20 -7.46 17.24 3.47
C ALA A 20 -6.27 17.23 2.51
N GLN A 21 -5.11 17.70 2.96
CA GLN A 21 -3.87 17.44 2.23
C GLN A 21 -3.46 15.98 2.50
N LEU A 22 -3.64 15.12 1.50
CA LEU A 22 -3.33 13.71 1.60
C LEU A 22 -1.93 13.41 1.07
N HIS A 23 -1.08 12.83 1.92
CA HIS A 23 0.22 12.29 1.54
C HIS A 23 0.15 10.76 1.62
N ILE A 24 0.44 10.08 0.51
CA ILE A 24 0.33 8.63 0.40
C ILE A 24 1.72 8.03 0.24
N LEU A 25 2.01 7.04 1.07
CA LEU A 25 3.18 6.17 0.94
C LEU A 25 2.69 4.72 0.86
N LEU A 26 3.09 4.02 -0.20
CA LEU A 26 2.70 2.65 -0.45
C LEU A 26 3.70 1.70 0.20
N LEU A 27 3.22 0.84 1.11
CA LEU A 27 3.96 -0.34 1.55
C LEU A 27 3.63 -1.49 0.60
N ASP A 28 4.63 -1.95 -0.15
CA ASP A 28 4.43 -2.91 -1.23
C ASP A 28 5.33 -4.14 -1.06
N CYS A 29 5.05 -5.19 -1.82
CA CYS A 29 5.94 -6.34 -2.04
C CYS A 29 5.75 -6.84 -3.47
N SER A 30 6.63 -7.73 -3.94
CA SER A 30 6.42 -8.43 -5.19
C SER A 30 5.13 -9.26 -5.17
N ASP A 31 4.53 -9.48 -6.34
CA ASP A 31 3.29 -10.28 -6.43
C ASP A 31 3.50 -11.72 -5.97
N ARG A 32 4.72 -12.25 -6.15
CA ARG A 32 5.11 -13.55 -5.61
C ARG A 32 5.01 -13.55 -4.08
N THR A 33 5.68 -12.61 -3.39
CA THR A 33 5.60 -12.51 -1.93
C THR A 33 4.17 -12.25 -1.45
N ARG A 34 3.40 -11.43 -2.17
CA ARG A 34 1.99 -11.15 -1.85
C ARG A 34 1.16 -12.43 -1.88
N ARG A 35 1.24 -13.20 -2.96
CA ARG A 35 0.54 -14.48 -3.11
C ARG A 35 0.91 -15.42 -1.98
N GLU A 36 2.21 -15.66 -1.76
CA GLU A 36 2.70 -16.53 -0.68
C GLU A 36 2.16 -16.12 0.70
N ARG A 37 2.15 -14.82 1.02
CA ARG A 37 1.64 -14.30 2.30
C ARG A 37 0.13 -14.44 2.45
N LEU A 38 -0.65 -14.26 1.39
CA LEU A 38 -2.11 -14.36 1.43
C LEU A 38 -2.59 -15.81 1.40
N GLU A 39 -1.92 -16.68 0.65
CA GLU A 39 -2.11 -18.13 0.70
C GLU A 39 -1.84 -18.68 2.10
N GLY A 40 -0.74 -18.27 2.73
CA GLY A 40 -0.43 -18.61 4.12
C GLY A 40 -1.46 -18.12 5.15
N ARG A 41 -2.36 -17.21 4.75
CA ARG A 41 -3.51 -16.73 5.54
C ARG A 41 -4.84 -17.39 5.13
N ASN A 42 -4.81 -18.41 4.29
CA ASN A 42 -5.97 -19.13 3.76
C ASN A 42 -6.97 -18.22 3.03
N TRP A 43 -6.49 -17.23 2.29
CA TRP A 43 -7.35 -16.46 1.40
C TRP A 43 -7.80 -17.31 0.20
N ALA A 44 -9.02 -17.05 -0.27
CA ALA A 44 -9.50 -17.67 -1.50
C ALA A 44 -8.73 -17.12 -2.71
N THR A 45 -8.42 -17.96 -3.70
CA THR A 45 -7.64 -17.60 -4.90
C THR A 45 -8.18 -16.34 -5.59
N VAL A 46 -9.49 -16.24 -5.78
CA VAL A 46 -10.13 -15.06 -6.39
C VAL A 46 -9.78 -13.76 -5.65
N ARG A 47 -9.74 -13.78 -4.31
CA ARG A 47 -9.39 -12.61 -3.49
C ARG A 47 -7.90 -12.30 -3.52
N ILE A 48 -7.07 -13.30 -3.77
CA ILE A 48 -5.62 -13.11 -3.94
C ILE A 48 -5.35 -12.42 -5.27
N ASP A 49 -6.03 -12.84 -6.33
CA ASP A 49 -5.90 -12.22 -7.66
C ASP A 49 -6.40 -10.77 -7.65
N GLU A 50 -7.56 -10.51 -7.02
CA GLU A 50 -8.05 -9.13 -6.78
C GLU A 50 -7.00 -8.29 -6.03
N ALA A 51 -6.45 -8.79 -4.92
CA ALA A 51 -5.44 -8.06 -4.15
C ALA A 51 -4.12 -7.84 -4.92
N CYS A 52 -3.78 -8.70 -5.87
CA CYS A 52 -2.61 -8.51 -6.73
C CYS A 52 -2.89 -7.44 -7.80
N GLU A 53 -4.10 -7.41 -8.34
CA GLU A 53 -4.51 -6.39 -9.31
C GLU A 53 -4.58 -5.00 -8.67
N ASP A 54 -5.21 -4.88 -7.49
CA ASP A 54 -5.24 -3.63 -6.73
C ASP A 54 -3.82 -3.10 -6.46
N ALA A 55 -2.89 -3.99 -6.11
CA ALA A 55 -1.50 -3.61 -5.90
C ALA A 55 -0.80 -3.16 -7.18
N ARG A 56 -1.16 -3.72 -8.34
CA ARG A 56 -0.64 -3.27 -9.64
C ARG A 56 -1.13 -1.86 -9.95
N GLU A 57 -2.42 -1.60 -9.78
CA GLU A 57 -2.99 -0.25 -9.96
C GLU A 57 -2.36 0.78 -9.01
N LEU A 58 -2.07 0.39 -7.77
CA LEU A 58 -1.43 1.27 -6.80
C LEU A 58 0.01 1.64 -7.17
N ARG A 59 0.77 0.71 -7.75
CA ARG A 59 2.13 0.99 -8.23
C ARG A 59 2.14 1.98 -9.39
N GLU A 60 1.09 2.01 -10.19
CA GLU A 60 0.94 2.96 -11.31
C GLU A 60 0.53 4.35 -10.83
N THR A 61 0.00 4.46 -9.59
CA THR A 61 -0.65 5.69 -9.12
C THR A 61 0.02 6.36 -7.92
N VAL A 62 0.83 5.65 -7.13
CA VAL A 62 1.52 6.18 -5.95
C VAL A 62 3.02 6.29 -6.20
N ASP A 63 3.55 7.50 -6.13
CA ASP A 63 4.95 7.79 -6.44
C ASP A 63 5.92 7.27 -5.36
N PHE A 64 5.52 7.38 -4.08
CA PHE A 64 6.36 6.98 -2.95
C PHE A 64 6.03 5.57 -2.49
N ARG A 65 6.99 4.66 -2.67
CA ARG A 65 6.84 3.25 -2.34
C ARG A 65 8.02 2.74 -1.53
N LEU A 66 7.72 1.96 -0.49
CA LEU A 66 8.71 1.19 0.26
C LEU A 66 8.46 -0.32 0.07
N SER A 67 9.52 -1.05 -0.25
CA SER A 67 9.48 -2.50 -0.44
C SER A 67 9.58 -3.25 0.88
N THR A 68 8.60 -4.08 1.16
CA THR A 68 8.56 -4.98 2.32
C THR A 68 9.22 -6.34 2.06
N ASP A 69 9.82 -6.52 0.89
CA ASP A 69 10.62 -7.70 0.54
C ASP A 69 12.08 -7.57 1.02
N GLU A 70 12.59 -6.33 1.06
CA GLU A 70 14.01 -6.06 1.23
C GLU A 70 14.40 -5.74 2.67
N HIS A 71 13.44 -5.28 3.48
CA HIS A 71 13.72 -4.69 4.78
C HIS A 71 12.83 -5.28 5.88
N PRO A 72 13.38 -5.52 7.08
CA PRO A 72 12.58 -5.91 8.23
C PRO A 72 11.64 -4.77 8.66
N PRO A 73 10.53 -5.09 9.34
CA PRO A 73 9.55 -4.09 9.78
C PRO A 73 10.15 -2.91 10.58
N SER A 74 11.17 -3.17 11.40
CA SER A 74 11.85 -2.13 12.19
C SER A 74 12.61 -1.11 11.35
N GLN A 75 13.15 -1.52 10.21
CA GLN A 75 13.81 -0.61 9.27
C GLN A 75 12.76 0.18 8.49
N LEU A 76 11.72 -0.48 7.95
CA LEU A 76 10.62 0.20 7.26
C LEU A 76 9.96 1.27 8.14
N ALA A 77 9.77 0.99 9.43
CA ALA A 77 9.23 1.97 10.37
C ALA A 77 10.09 3.25 10.45
N ARG A 78 11.42 3.12 10.39
CA ARG A 78 12.34 4.28 10.38
C ARG A 78 12.26 5.03 9.05
N GLU A 79 12.16 4.31 7.93
CA GLU A 79 12.01 4.91 6.61
C GLU A 79 10.70 5.69 6.47
N ILE A 80 9.60 5.16 7.02
CA ILE A 80 8.32 5.88 7.10
C ILE A 80 8.47 7.18 7.90
N VAL A 81 9.12 7.13 9.07
CA VAL A 81 9.35 8.34 9.89
C VAL A 81 10.21 9.37 9.13
N ASN A 82 11.22 8.92 8.40
CA ASN A 82 12.05 9.80 7.59
C ASN A 82 11.25 10.43 6.45
N TRP A 83 10.44 9.64 5.74
CA TRP A 83 9.54 10.14 4.69
C TRP A 83 8.53 11.16 5.24
N MET A 84 7.96 10.91 6.41
CA MET A 84 7.05 11.86 7.05
C MET A 84 7.73 13.20 7.32
N ARG A 85 8.97 13.18 7.84
CA ARG A 85 9.74 14.41 8.12
C ARG A 85 10.11 15.21 6.86
N THR A 86 10.21 14.57 5.69
CA THR A 86 10.54 15.24 4.43
C THR A 86 9.30 15.69 3.65
N THR A 87 8.15 15.11 3.95
CA THR A 87 6.92 15.25 3.15
C THR A 87 5.86 16.10 3.85
N LEU A 88 5.84 16.09 5.18
CA LEU A 88 4.94 16.89 5.99
C LEU A 88 5.64 18.19 6.43
N PRO A 89 5.04 19.37 6.20
CA PRO A 89 5.56 20.65 6.66
C PRO A 89 5.54 20.80 8.18
#